data_AF-A0A847HH30-F1
#
_entry.id   AF-A0A847HH30-F1
#
_cell.length_a   1.000
_cell.length_b   1.000
_cell.length_c   1.000
_cell.angle_alpha   90.00
_cell.angle_beta   90.00
_cell.angle_gamma   90.00
#
_symmetry.space_group_name_H-M   'P 1'
#
loop_
_entity.id
_entity.type
_entity.pdbx_description
1 polymer ?
#
loop_
_entity_poly.entity_id
_entity_poly.type
_entity_poly.pdbx_seq_one_letter_code
_entity_poly.pdbx_strand_id
1 'polypeptide(L)'
;MKLTIPGLRALVPLGIMAVLAGVFTFSVSADSTITIPVPEDIKDKQVTLSLRIPPNTEPLKRDQSKPTLASKRSLIIWNNNPSPKIDNNDEIHGVFNTFLRKGWFKNHASRTLVRVRPMDKYYAIRLLQNLTENVIEIGMAPNFGQVSKKCNLSVSDIEDLRRMLKRYEKDLIIFGMNVTKSDKDLLMLQERFKKARQGILKVLRVEGGDDGDTIIHLSVE
;
A
#
# COMPACT_ATOMS: atom_id res chain seq x y z
N MET A 1 -28.94 -38.18 42.71
CA MET A 1 -29.29 -38.91 41.46
C MET A 1 -28.63 -38.20 40.29
N LYS A 2 -27.58 -38.77 39.69
CA LYS A 2 -26.97 -38.26 38.45
C LYS A 2 -27.47 -39.14 37.30
N LEU A 3 -28.41 -38.64 36.50
CA LEU A 3 -28.74 -39.24 35.21
C LEU A 3 -27.58 -38.96 34.25
N THR A 4 -26.67 -39.91 34.10
CA THR A 4 -25.71 -39.92 33.00
C THR A 4 -26.27 -40.82 31.92
N ILE A 5 -26.86 -40.22 30.88
CA ILE A 5 -27.21 -40.92 29.64
C ILE A 5 -25.89 -41.36 28.99
N PRO A 6 -25.62 -42.67 28.82
CA PRO A 6 -24.40 -43.15 28.19
C PRO A 6 -24.48 -42.82 26.69
N GLY A 7 -23.52 -42.02 26.19
CA GLY A 7 -23.42 -41.65 24.78
C GLY A 7 -23.14 -40.16 24.52
N LEU A 8 -23.44 -39.28 25.47
CA LEU A 8 -23.23 -37.83 25.29
C LEU A 8 -21.73 -37.46 25.10
N ARG A 9 -20.82 -38.24 25.69
CA ARG A 9 -19.37 -38.03 25.56
C ARG A 9 -18.81 -38.34 24.16
N ALA A 10 -19.49 -39.16 23.36
CA ALA A 10 -19.09 -39.47 21.99
C ALA A 10 -19.76 -38.53 20.96
N LEU A 11 -20.93 -37.98 21.30
CA LEU A 11 -21.70 -37.09 20.42
C LEU A 11 -21.07 -35.69 20.30
N VAL A 12 -20.47 -35.18 21.38
CA VAL A 12 -19.76 -33.88 21.40
C VAL A 12 -18.56 -33.84 20.43
N PRO A 13 -17.61 -34.80 20.43
CA PRO A 13 -16.50 -34.77 19.48
C PRO A 13 -16.94 -35.02 18.03
N LEU A 14 -17.97 -35.84 17.79
CA LEU A 14 -18.53 -36.04 16.45
C LEU A 14 -19.23 -34.78 15.91
N GLY A 15 -19.95 -34.05 16.76
CA GLY A 15 -20.55 -32.77 16.41
C GLY A 15 -19.51 -31.70 16.07
N ILE A 16 -18.41 -31.64 16.83
CA ILE A 16 -17.30 -30.71 16.56
C ILE A 16 -16.61 -31.04 15.23
N MET A 17 -16.42 -32.32 14.91
CA MET A 17 -15.85 -32.74 13.63
C MET A 17 -16.75 -32.39 12.44
N ALA A 18 -18.07 -32.54 12.57
CA ALA A 18 -19.02 -32.15 11.53
C ALA A 18 -19.05 -30.63 11.29
N VAL A 19 -18.94 -29.83 12.36
CA VAL A 19 -18.86 -28.36 12.25
C VAL A 19 -17.54 -27.94 11.61
N LEU A 20 -16.41 -28.56 11.98
CA LEU A 20 -15.12 -28.31 11.32
C LEU A 20 -15.15 -28.67 9.83
N ALA A 21 -15.71 -29.82 9.46
CA ALA A 21 -15.87 -30.20 8.05
C ALA A 21 -16.73 -29.18 7.28
N GLY A 22 -17.82 -28.68 7.89
CA GLY A 22 -18.64 -27.62 7.30
C GLY A 22 -17.86 -26.32 7.07
N VAL A 23 -17.02 -25.91 8.03
CA VAL A 23 -16.17 -24.71 7.91
C VAL A 23 -15.11 -24.89 6.80
N PHE A 24 -14.51 -26.08 6.67
CA PHE A 24 -13.57 -26.36 5.58
C PHE A 24 -14.25 -26.34 4.21
N THR A 25 -15.48 -26.86 4.07
CA THR A 25 -16.21 -26.78 2.79
C THR A 25 -16.60 -25.37 2.39
N PHE A 26 -16.82 -24.45 3.34
CA PHE A 26 -17.13 -23.04 3.07
C PHE A 26 -15.88 -22.18 2.79
N SER A 27 -14.68 -22.64 3.17
CA SER A 27 -13.42 -21.91 2.97
C SER A 27 -12.63 -22.32 1.72
N VAL A 28 -13.15 -23.23 0.88
CA VAL A 28 -12.58 -23.48 -0.44
C VAL A 28 -13.29 -22.62 -1.47
N SER A 29 -12.79 -21.39 -1.65
CA SER A 29 -13.02 -20.62 -2.87
C SER A 29 -12.31 -21.36 -4.01
N ALA A 30 -13.08 -22.10 -4.80
CA ALA A 30 -12.60 -22.71 -6.04
C ALA A 30 -12.04 -21.62 -6.96
N ASP A 31 -10.73 -21.62 -7.13
CA ASP A 31 -10.04 -20.77 -8.10
C ASP A 31 -10.29 -21.38 -9.50
N SER A 32 -11.29 -20.86 -10.20
CA SER A 32 -11.61 -21.32 -11.56
C SER A 32 -10.66 -20.66 -12.54
N THR A 33 -9.49 -21.24 -12.74
CA THR A 33 -8.61 -20.90 -13.86
C THR A 33 -8.98 -21.77 -15.06
N ILE A 34 -9.51 -21.14 -16.11
CA ILE A 34 -9.73 -21.77 -17.41
C ILE A 34 -8.41 -21.68 -18.18
N THR A 35 -7.73 -22.80 -18.38
CA THR A 35 -6.54 -22.92 -19.23
C THR A 35 -6.96 -23.29 -20.65
N ILE A 36 -6.68 -22.39 -21.60
CA ILE A 36 -6.82 -22.64 -23.04
C ILE A 36 -5.44 -23.04 -23.57
N PRO A 37 -5.23 -24.27 -24.07
CA PRO A 37 -3.94 -24.67 -24.62
C PRO A 37 -3.75 -24.07 -26.02
N VAL A 38 -2.59 -23.46 -26.26
CA VAL A 38 -2.17 -23.00 -27.58
C VAL A 38 -1.21 -24.04 -28.17
N PRO A 39 -1.40 -24.48 -29.43
CA PRO A 39 -0.50 -25.44 -30.09
C PRO A 39 0.91 -24.89 -30.34
N GLU A 40 1.92 -25.76 -30.27
CA GLU A 40 3.36 -25.44 -30.23
C GLU A 40 4.03 -25.06 -31.57
N ASP A 41 3.31 -24.99 -32.70
CA ASP A 41 3.94 -24.71 -33.99
C ASP A 41 3.31 -23.53 -34.73
N ILE A 42 3.70 -22.31 -34.38
CA ILE A 42 3.69 -21.17 -35.32
C ILE A 42 4.96 -20.33 -35.13
N LYS A 43 5.85 -20.41 -36.12
CA LYS A 43 6.98 -19.51 -36.33
C LYS A 43 6.44 -18.17 -36.85
N ASP A 44 6.81 -17.09 -36.15
CA ASP A 44 6.58 -15.69 -36.47
C ASP A 44 5.12 -15.22 -36.60
N LYS A 45 4.69 -14.37 -35.64
CA LYS A 45 4.18 -13.03 -35.93
C LYS A 45 3.95 -12.24 -34.64
N GLN A 46 4.59 -11.08 -34.56
CA GLN A 46 4.26 -10.00 -33.63
C GLN A 46 2.75 -9.81 -33.53
N VAL A 47 2.23 -9.81 -32.31
CA VAL A 47 0.84 -9.43 -32.04
C VAL A 47 0.82 -7.94 -31.76
N THR A 48 0.46 -7.15 -32.76
CA THR A 48 0.21 -5.71 -32.63
C THR A 48 -1.27 -5.50 -32.35
N LEU A 49 -1.63 -5.15 -31.11
CA LEU A 49 -2.98 -4.74 -30.75
C LEU A 49 -3.22 -3.30 -31.20
N SER A 50 -3.92 -3.11 -32.33
CA SER A 50 -4.41 -1.80 -32.76
C SER A 50 -5.88 -1.64 -32.36
N LEU A 51 -6.11 -0.97 -31.24
CA LEU A 51 -7.47 -0.62 -30.81
C LEU A 51 -7.89 0.68 -31.53
N ARG A 52 -8.62 0.55 -32.63
CA ARG A 52 -9.22 1.69 -33.35
C ARG A 52 -10.56 2.04 -32.71
N ILE A 53 -10.58 3.07 -31.87
CA ILE A 53 -11.81 3.62 -31.30
C ILE A 53 -12.55 4.40 -32.41
N PRO A 54 -13.81 4.07 -32.75
CA PRO A 54 -14.62 4.91 -33.63
C PRO A 54 -14.92 6.25 -32.95
N PRO A 55 -14.88 7.39 -33.66
CA PRO A 55 -15.20 8.68 -33.08
C PRO A 55 -16.72 8.75 -32.88
N ASN A 56 -17.20 8.29 -31.73
CA ASN A 56 -18.51 8.70 -31.27
C ASN A 56 -18.37 10.15 -30.81
N THR A 57 -18.71 11.02 -31.76
CA THR A 57 -19.11 12.41 -31.60
C THR A 57 -19.88 12.59 -30.31
N GLU A 58 -19.20 13.07 -29.27
CA GLU A 58 -19.90 13.71 -28.17
C GLU A 58 -20.60 14.94 -28.77
N PRO A 59 -21.92 15.08 -28.61
CA PRO A 59 -22.58 16.31 -28.99
C PRO A 59 -21.90 17.44 -28.23
N LEU A 60 -21.44 18.47 -28.96
CA LEU A 60 -21.00 19.73 -28.39
C LEU A 60 -21.97 20.10 -27.28
N LYS A 61 -21.51 20.02 -26.02
CA LYS A 61 -22.23 20.62 -24.91
C LYS A 61 -22.30 22.10 -25.25
N ARG A 62 -23.46 22.52 -25.73
CA ARG A 62 -23.80 23.93 -25.85
C ARG A 62 -23.58 24.48 -24.46
N ASP A 63 -22.61 25.38 -24.31
CA ASP A 63 -22.51 26.24 -23.14
C ASP A 63 -23.84 27.00 -23.06
N GLN A 64 -24.79 26.48 -22.28
CA GLN A 64 -25.78 27.30 -21.63
C GLN A 64 -25.15 27.81 -20.33
N SER A 65 -24.01 28.49 -20.44
CA SER A 65 -23.66 29.45 -19.43
C SER A 65 -24.71 30.54 -19.53
N LYS A 66 -25.70 30.49 -18.61
CA LYS A 66 -26.41 31.72 -18.24
C LYS A 66 -25.30 32.74 -17.97
N PRO A 67 -25.32 33.93 -18.59
CA PRO A 67 -24.34 34.95 -18.24
C PRO A 67 -24.53 35.25 -16.76
N THR A 68 -23.62 34.78 -15.91
CA THR A 68 -23.52 35.24 -14.54
C THR A 68 -23.01 36.67 -14.61
N LEU A 69 -23.96 37.59 -14.75
CA LEU A 69 -23.74 38.99 -14.45
C LEU A 69 -23.49 39.08 -12.94
N ALA A 70 -22.22 39.01 -12.57
CA ALA A 70 -21.73 39.50 -11.29
C ALA A 70 -20.30 40.03 -11.46
N SER A 71 -20.15 41.06 -12.30
CA SER A 71 -19.15 42.08 -12.00
C SER A 71 -19.60 42.81 -10.72
N LYS A 72 -19.24 42.26 -9.57
CA LYS A 72 -19.02 43.02 -8.35
C LYS A 72 -17.56 42.82 -7.98
N ARG A 73 -16.73 43.75 -8.43
CA ARG A 73 -15.41 44.01 -7.86
C ARG A 73 -15.51 43.86 -6.32
N SER A 74 -14.63 43.02 -5.77
CA SER A 74 -14.26 42.94 -4.35
C SER A 74 -15.37 42.70 -3.32
N LEU A 75 -16.14 41.62 -3.45
CA LEU A 75 -16.38 40.83 -2.25
C LEU A 75 -15.19 39.88 -2.15
N ILE A 76 -14.20 40.24 -1.33
CA ILE A 76 -13.24 39.27 -0.80
C ILE A 76 -14.12 38.25 -0.07
N ILE A 77 -14.49 37.17 -0.76
CA ILE A 77 -15.17 36.05 -0.12
C ILE A 77 -14.13 35.49 0.83
N TRP A 78 -14.24 35.90 2.10
CA TRP A 78 -13.37 35.41 3.16
C TRP A 78 -13.58 33.91 3.26
N ASN A 79 -12.64 33.15 2.71
CA ASN A 79 -12.63 31.72 2.84
C ASN A 79 -12.13 31.39 4.25
N ASN A 80 -13.05 30.98 5.13
CA ASN A 80 -12.73 30.53 6.50
C ASN A 80 -11.78 29.32 6.55
N ASN A 81 -11.52 28.66 5.41
CA ASN A 81 -10.54 27.57 5.31
C ASN A 81 -9.62 27.77 4.09
N PRO A 82 -8.62 28.68 4.18
CA PRO A 82 -7.76 29.04 3.07
C PRO A 82 -6.73 27.96 2.73
N SER A 83 -6.61 26.90 3.52
CA SER A 83 -5.68 25.81 3.23
C SER A 83 -6.20 24.93 2.09
N PRO A 84 -5.38 24.68 1.06
CA PRO A 84 -5.72 23.70 0.05
C PRO A 84 -5.86 22.33 0.72
N LYS A 85 -6.98 21.66 0.49
CA LYS A 85 -7.24 20.31 0.99
C LYS A 85 -6.77 19.27 -0.02
N ILE A 86 -6.28 18.16 0.48
CA ILE A 86 -5.96 16.98 -0.34
C ILE A 86 -7.24 16.21 -0.62
N ASP A 87 -7.34 15.66 -1.83
CA ASP A 87 -8.46 14.81 -2.19
C ASP A 87 -8.44 13.51 -1.37
N ASN A 88 -9.61 13.02 -0.95
CA ASN A 88 -9.69 11.86 -0.06
C ASN A 88 -9.15 10.57 -0.72
N ASN A 89 -9.18 10.51 -2.05
CA ASN A 89 -8.66 9.39 -2.85
C ASN A 89 -7.21 9.59 -3.29
N ASP A 90 -6.53 10.63 -2.80
CA ASP A 90 -5.15 10.89 -3.14
C ASP A 90 -4.23 9.77 -2.60
N GLU A 91 -3.31 9.33 -3.43
CA GLU A 91 -2.34 8.29 -3.16
C GLU A 91 -1.49 8.53 -1.90
N ILE A 92 -1.24 9.78 -1.54
CA ILE A 92 -0.49 10.13 -0.33
C ILE A 92 -1.13 9.52 0.92
N HIS A 93 -2.45 9.37 0.93
CA HIS A 93 -3.18 8.72 2.01
C HIS A 93 -2.90 7.21 2.05
N GLY A 94 -2.76 6.57 0.90
CA GLY A 94 -2.33 5.17 0.80
C GLY A 94 -0.93 4.97 1.38
N VAL A 95 0.02 5.82 1.00
CA VAL A 95 1.38 5.81 1.53
C VAL A 95 1.37 5.99 3.05
N PHE A 96 0.70 7.02 3.56
CA PHE A 96 0.63 7.25 5.01
C PHE A 96 -0.03 6.10 5.77
N ASN A 97 -1.07 5.47 5.23
CA ASN A 97 -1.69 4.31 5.87
C ASN A 97 -0.74 3.10 5.92
N THR A 98 0.03 2.85 4.87
CA THR A 98 1.06 1.80 4.85
C THR A 98 2.12 2.03 5.93
N PHE A 99 2.65 3.25 6.02
CA PHE A 99 3.63 3.62 7.04
C PHE A 99 3.06 3.65 8.47
N LEU A 100 1.77 3.98 8.62
CA LEU A 100 1.07 3.91 9.90
C LEU A 100 0.92 2.47 10.37
N ARG A 101 0.52 1.54 9.50
CA ARG A 101 0.42 0.11 9.81
C ARG A 101 1.77 -0.48 10.20
N LYS A 102 2.84 -0.01 9.57
CA LYS A 102 4.22 -0.40 9.88
C LYS A 102 4.80 0.33 11.11
N GLY A 103 4.10 1.32 11.67
CA GLY A 103 4.50 1.96 12.93
C GLY A 103 5.55 3.07 12.82
N TRP A 104 5.72 3.69 11.65
CA TRP A 104 6.78 4.68 11.37
C TRP A 104 6.50 6.09 11.87
N PHE A 105 5.28 6.36 12.34
CA PHE A 105 4.94 7.60 13.01
C PHE A 105 5.25 7.47 14.50
N LYS A 106 6.31 8.15 14.96
CA LYS A 106 6.72 8.16 16.37
C LYS A 106 5.72 8.89 17.27
N ASN A 107 5.22 10.04 16.83
CA ASN A 107 4.37 10.92 17.62
C ASN A 107 2.88 10.55 17.53
N HIS A 108 2.16 10.61 18.67
CA HIS A 108 0.72 10.41 18.71
C HIS A 108 -0.05 11.40 17.83
N ALA A 109 0.39 12.66 17.81
CA ALA A 109 -0.18 13.69 16.94
C ALA A 109 -0.08 13.29 15.46
N SER A 110 1.08 12.82 15.00
CA SER A 110 1.26 12.39 13.61
C SER A 110 0.37 11.20 13.25
N ARG A 111 0.23 10.21 14.16
CA ARG A 111 -0.68 9.07 13.98
C ARG A 111 -2.14 9.50 13.84
N THR A 112 -2.53 10.51 14.61
CA THR A 112 -3.89 11.06 14.59
C THR A 112 -4.13 11.83 13.29
N LEU A 113 -3.20 12.68 12.89
CA LEU A 113 -3.29 13.49 11.66
C LEU A 113 -3.43 12.64 10.39
N VAL A 114 -2.74 11.49 10.31
CA VAL A 114 -2.86 10.56 9.17
C VAL A 114 -4.29 10.07 8.97
N ARG A 115 -5.09 9.98 10.03
CA ARG A 115 -6.49 9.52 9.99
C ARG A 115 -7.50 10.63 9.71
N VAL A 116 -7.10 11.90 9.78
CA VAL A 116 -8.01 13.03 9.55
C VAL A 116 -8.38 13.12 8.07
N ARG A 117 -9.68 13.25 7.79
CA ARG A 117 -10.24 13.46 6.45
C ARG A 117 -11.34 14.52 6.51
N PRO A 118 -11.36 15.53 5.62
CA PRO A 118 -10.31 15.87 4.64
C PRO A 118 -9.06 16.46 5.32
N MET A 119 -7.88 16.18 4.78
CA MET A 119 -6.60 16.65 5.34
C MET A 119 -6.10 17.90 4.61
N ASP A 120 -5.61 18.89 5.36
CA ASP A 120 -4.95 20.05 4.75
C ASP A 120 -3.59 19.66 4.16
N LYS A 121 -3.28 20.22 2.99
CA LYS A 121 -2.03 19.98 2.26
C LYS A 121 -0.80 20.29 3.11
N TYR A 122 -0.85 21.34 3.93
CA TYR A 122 0.27 21.72 4.79
C TYR A 122 0.57 20.68 5.89
N TYR A 123 -0.48 20.12 6.51
CA TYR A 123 -0.30 19.03 7.47
C TYR A 123 0.26 17.79 6.78
N ALA A 124 -0.18 17.50 5.57
CA ALA A 124 0.34 16.40 4.77
C ALA A 124 1.84 16.53 4.48
N ILE A 125 2.27 17.72 4.04
CA ILE A 125 3.68 18.00 3.75
C ILE A 125 4.54 17.86 5.01
N ARG A 126 4.05 18.37 6.15
CA ARG A 126 4.76 18.24 7.43
C ARG A 126 4.84 16.80 7.92
N LEU A 127 3.80 16.00 7.69
CA LEU A 127 3.81 14.56 7.95
C LEU A 127 4.81 13.83 7.06
N LEU A 128 4.86 14.17 5.77
CA LEU A 128 5.80 13.59 4.81
C LEU A 128 7.25 13.90 5.20
N GLN A 129 7.53 15.15 5.62
CA GLN A 129 8.84 15.54 6.13
C GLN A 129 9.24 14.71 7.36
N ASN A 130 8.37 14.66 8.37
CA ASN A 130 8.63 13.89 9.59
C ASN A 130 8.86 12.40 9.30
N LEU A 131 8.05 11.82 8.42
CA LEU A 131 8.18 10.43 8.00
C LEU A 131 9.52 10.18 7.29
N THR A 132 9.91 11.08 6.40
CA THR A 132 11.18 11.01 5.67
C THR A 132 12.37 11.08 6.62
N GLU A 133 12.35 12.01 7.57
CA GLU A 133 13.39 12.16 8.60
C GLU A 133 13.51 10.90 9.46
N ASN A 134 12.39 10.33 9.93
CA ASN A 134 12.38 9.09 10.71
C ASN A 134 12.97 7.90 9.95
N VAL A 135 12.73 7.81 8.63
CA VAL A 135 13.24 6.73 7.78
C VAL A 135 14.74 6.90 7.52
N ILE A 136 15.19 8.13 7.25
CA ILE A 136 16.62 8.43 7.03
C ILE A 136 17.44 8.20 8.30
N GLU A 137 16.89 8.51 9.48
CA GLU A 137 17.56 8.32 10.77
C GLU A 137 18.01 6.86 10.97
N ILE A 138 17.22 5.89 10.51
CA ILE A 138 17.60 4.48 10.56
C ILE A 138 18.81 4.19 9.68
N GLY A 139 18.92 4.83 8.51
CA GLY A 139 20.07 4.71 7.62
C GLY A 139 21.38 5.22 8.22
N MET A 140 21.28 6.09 9.22
CA MET A 140 22.42 6.64 9.98
C MET A 140 22.74 5.84 11.24
N ALA A 141 21.94 4.81 11.58
CA ALA A 141 22.19 4.02 12.77
C ALA A 141 23.51 3.22 12.66
N PRO A 142 24.36 3.19 13.70
CA PRO A 142 25.65 2.50 13.66
C PRO A 142 25.50 0.99 13.44
N ASN A 143 24.38 0.40 13.87
CA ASN A 143 24.06 -1.02 13.73
C ASN A 143 23.07 -1.31 12.58
N PHE A 144 23.16 -0.55 11.48
CA PHE A 144 22.23 -0.66 10.35
C PHE A 144 22.02 -2.10 9.85
N GLY A 145 23.07 -2.93 9.79
CA GLY A 145 22.96 -4.31 9.31
C GLY A 145 22.05 -5.21 10.17
N GLN A 146 21.99 -4.99 11.48
CA GLN A 146 21.06 -5.72 12.36
C GLN A 146 19.67 -5.07 12.36
N VAL A 147 19.62 -3.74 12.33
CA VAL A 147 18.36 -2.98 12.33
C VAL A 147 17.57 -3.26 11.05
N SER A 148 18.21 -3.25 9.88
CA SER A 148 17.57 -3.50 8.58
C SER A 148 16.92 -4.88 8.47
N LYS A 149 17.44 -5.89 9.18
CA LYS A 149 16.85 -7.25 9.25
C LYS A 149 15.60 -7.32 10.13
N LYS A 150 15.55 -6.55 11.22
CA LYS A 150 14.39 -6.48 12.14
C LYS A 150 13.35 -5.45 11.72
N CYS A 151 13.76 -4.51 10.86
CA CYS A 151 12.96 -3.43 10.37
C CYS A 151 11.89 -3.94 9.39
N ASN A 152 10.65 -3.49 9.55
CA ASN A 152 9.52 -3.87 8.68
C ASN A 152 9.36 -2.99 7.42
N LEU A 153 10.43 -2.29 7.03
CA LEU A 153 10.50 -1.50 5.80
C LEU A 153 10.85 -2.39 4.61
N SER A 154 10.24 -2.16 3.46
CA SER A 154 10.62 -2.76 2.18
C SER A 154 11.30 -1.74 1.27
N VAL A 155 12.00 -2.23 0.25
CA VAL A 155 12.61 -1.40 -0.79
C VAL A 155 11.54 -0.56 -1.53
N SER A 156 10.36 -1.15 -1.75
CA SER A 156 9.22 -0.47 -2.38
C SER A 156 8.69 0.71 -1.55
N ASP A 157 8.68 0.59 -0.21
CA ASP A 157 8.24 1.70 0.65
C ASP A 157 9.14 2.92 0.53
N ILE A 158 10.46 2.69 0.42
CA ILE A 158 11.45 3.75 0.25
C ILE A 158 11.25 4.42 -1.12
N GLU A 159 10.93 3.64 -2.15
CA GLU A 159 10.63 4.16 -3.48
C GLU A 159 9.34 4.99 -3.50
N ASP A 160 8.28 4.53 -2.82
CA ASP A 160 7.05 5.29 -2.66
C ASP A 160 7.30 6.63 -1.94
N LEU A 161 8.14 6.64 -0.92
CA LEU A 161 8.57 7.88 -0.25
C LEU A 161 9.31 8.83 -1.19
N ARG A 162 10.27 8.33 -1.96
CA ARG A 162 11.00 9.14 -2.94
C ARG A 162 10.07 9.71 -4.01
N ARG A 163 9.09 8.93 -4.45
CA ARG A 163 8.05 9.40 -5.37
C ARG A 163 7.17 10.49 -4.76
N MET A 164 6.77 10.35 -3.50
CA MET A 164 6.03 11.41 -2.79
C MET A 164 6.87 12.67 -2.60
N LEU A 165 8.16 12.54 -2.28
CA LEU A 165 9.06 13.70 -2.19
C LEU A 165 9.15 14.47 -3.51
N LYS A 166 9.29 13.75 -4.63
CA LYS A 166 9.32 14.37 -5.96
C LYS A 166 7.99 15.03 -6.32
N ARG A 167 6.86 14.41 -5.96
CA ARG A 167 5.52 14.96 -6.21
C ARG A 167 5.27 16.26 -5.45
N TYR A 168 5.72 16.35 -4.20
CA TYR A 168 5.53 17.53 -3.34
C TYR A 168 6.78 18.41 -3.24
N GLU A 169 7.74 18.29 -4.18
CA GLU A 169 9.04 18.95 -4.12
C GLU A 169 8.94 20.47 -3.90
N LYS A 170 8.12 21.14 -4.72
CA LYS A 170 7.93 22.60 -4.63
C LYS A 170 7.42 23.02 -3.26
N ASP A 171 6.46 22.27 -2.72
CA ASP A 171 5.90 22.59 -1.41
C ASP A 171 6.90 22.28 -0.29
N LEU A 172 7.61 21.16 -0.36
CA LEU A 172 8.63 20.78 0.62
C LEU A 172 9.79 21.80 0.71
N ILE A 173 10.19 22.38 -0.42
CA ILE A 173 11.18 23.46 -0.47
C ILE A 173 10.68 24.70 0.27
N ILE A 174 9.39 25.06 0.12
CA ILE A 174 8.77 26.19 0.84
C ILE A 174 8.81 25.96 2.36
N PHE A 175 8.67 24.71 2.81
CA PHE A 175 8.80 24.32 4.22
C PHE A 175 10.26 24.19 4.70
N GLY A 176 11.24 24.55 3.86
CA GLY A 176 12.66 24.55 4.21
C GLY A 176 13.33 23.17 4.17
N MET A 177 12.68 22.17 3.57
CA MET A 177 13.28 20.83 3.43
C MET A 177 14.24 20.81 2.23
N ASN A 178 15.45 20.30 2.44
CA ASN A 178 16.36 20.02 1.34
C ASN A 178 15.99 18.69 0.67
N VAL A 179 15.16 18.77 -0.38
CA VAL A 179 14.61 17.61 -1.09
C VAL A 179 15.71 16.81 -1.80
N THR A 180 16.69 17.49 -2.42
CA THR A 180 17.78 16.81 -3.16
C THR A 180 18.69 16.01 -2.24
N LYS A 181 19.01 16.55 -1.07
CA LYS A 181 19.74 15.80 -0.03
C LYS A 181 18.92 14.60 0.46
N SER A 182 17.64 14.82 0.79
CA SER A 182 16.77 13.78 1.33
C SER A 182 16.57 12.64 0.32
N ASP A 183 16.40 12.94 -0.97
CA ASP A 183 16.30 11.91 -2.02
C ASP A 183 17.58 11.09 -2.15
N LYS A 184 18.75 11.75 -2.11
CA LYS A 184 20.06 11.06 -2.13
C LYS A 184 20.22 10.14 -0.92
N ASP A 185 19.85 10.60 0.27
CA ASP A 185 19.93 9.81 1.50
C ASP A 185 18.99 8.60 1.44
N LEU A 186 17.77 8.77 0.93
CA LEU A 186 16.83 7.66 0.68
C LEU A 186 17.33 6.69 -0.39
N LEU A 187 17.98 7.16 -1.45
CA LEU A 187 18.59 6.29 -2.46
C LEU A 187 19.71 5.45 -1.86
N MET A 188 20.62 6.06 -1.10
CA MET A 188 21.67 5.32 -0.40
C MET A 188 21.07 4.31 0.59
N LEU A 189 20.02 4.69 1.31
CA LEU A 189 19.27 3.80 2.20
C LEU A 189 18.73 2.59 1.43
N GLN A 190 18.11 2.82 0.27
CA GLN A 190 17.56 1.78 -0.59
C GLN A 190 18.64 0.77 -1.01
N GLU A 191 19.80 1.24 -1.47
CA GLU A 191 20.92 0.38 -1.84
C GLU A 191 21.48 -0.40 -0.64
N ARG A 192 21.58 0.25 0.52
CA ARG A 192 22.02 -0.42 1.76
C ARG A 192 21.04 -1.50 2.20
N PHE A 193 19.73 -1.28 2.07
CA PHE A 193 18.71 -2.30 2.34
C PHE A 193 18.83 -3.48 1.39
N LYS A 194 19.03 -3.24 0.08
CA LYS A 194 19.27 -4.31 -0.90
C LYS A 194 20.49 -5.14 -0.52
N LYS A 195 21.64 -4.51 -0.25
CA LYS A 195 22.87 -5.20 0.15
C LYS A 195 22.74 -5.95 1.48
N ALA A 196 22.05 -5.38 2.47
CA ALA A 196 21.90 -6.00 3.79
C ALA A 196 20.93 -7.19 3.81
N ARG A 197 19.97 -7.23 2.87
CA ARG A 197 18.99 -8.31 2.72
C ARG A 197 19.33 -9.32 1.64
N GLN A 198 20.28 -9.01 0.78
CA GLN A 198 20.82 -9.94 -0.22
C GLN A 198 21.25 -11.25 0.47
N GLY A 199 20.66 -12.36 0.05
CA GLY A 199 20.92 -13.69 0.63
C GLY A 199 20.10 -14.04 1.87
N ILE A 200 19.15 -13.21 2.29
CA ILE A 200 18.14 -13.59 3.31
C ILE A 200 17.00 -14.31 2.59
N LEU A 201 16.89 -15.61 2.82
CA LEU A 201 15.78 -16.42 2.35
C LEU A 201 14.56 -16.12 3.22
N LYS A 202 13.52 -15.56 2.63
CA LYS A 202 12.24 -15.37 3.33
C LYS A 202 11.39 -16.61 3.13
N VAL A 203 10.97 -17.23 4.23
CA VAL A 203 10.01 -18.34 4.20
C VAL A 203 8.64 -17.76 3.86
N LEU A 204 8.12 -18.14 2.69
CA LEU A 204 6.80 -17.76 2.22
C LEU A 204 5.72 -18.65 2.82
N ARG A 205 5.99 -19.95 2.87
CA ARG A 205 5.03 -20.97 3.25
C ARG A 205 5.76 -22.23 3.66
N VAL A 206 5.24 -22.91 4.67
CA VAL A 206 5.72 -24.22 5.11
C VAL A 206 4.54 -25.17 4.97
N GLU A 207 4.67 -26.15 4.10
CA GLU A 207 3.67 -27.20 3.87
C GLU A 207 4.18 -28.53 4.41
N GLY A 208 3.28 -29.36 4.93
CA GLY A 208 3.57 -30.76 5.21
C GLY A 208 3.34 -31.58 3.94
N GLY A 209 4.35 -32.33 3.51
CA GLY A 209 4.27 -33.31 2.44
C GLY A 209 3.70 -34.63 2.94
N ASP A 210 3.14 -35.42 2.01
CA ASP A 210 2.34 -36.61 2.30
C ASP A 210 3.12 -37.75 3.01
N ASP A 211 4.46 -37.75 2.93
CA ASP A 211 5.34 -38.78 3.55
C ASP A 211 6.05 -38.30 4.84
N GLY A 212 5.63 -37.17 5.43
CA GLY A 212 6.25 -36.58 6.62
C GLY A 212 7.36 -35.57 6.33
N ASP A 213 7.59 -35.26 5.05
CA ASP A 213 8.49 -34.19 4.63
C ASP A 213 7.88 -32.80 4.90
N THR A 214 8.73 -31.79 5.06
CA THR A 214 8.29 -30.40 5.20
C THR A 214 8.80 -29.59 4.02
N ILE A 215 7.89 -29.10 3.19
CA ILE A 215 8.20 -28.28 2.02
C ILE A 215 8.24 -26.83 2.47
N ILE A 216 9.42 -26.21 2.39
CA ILE A 216 9.63 -24.81 2.74
C ILE A 216 9.74 -24.01 1.42
N HIS A 217 8.72 -23.21 1.14
CA HIS A 217 8.76 -22.27 0.02
C HIS A 217 9.59 -21.06 0.42
N LEU A 218 10.72 -20.85 -0.25
CA LEU A 218 11.65 -19.76 0.00
C LEU A 218 11.61 -18.77 -1.16
N SER A 219 11.56 -17.48 -0.86
CA SER A 219 11.87 -16.43 -1.84
C SER A 219 13.23 -15.81 -1.55
N VAL A 220 14.01 -15.60 -2.60
CA VAL A 220 15.26 -14.82 -2.56
C VAL A 220 14.92 -13.36 -2.86
N GLU A 221 15.25 -12.45 -1.94
CA GLU A 221 15.30 -10.99 -2.18
C GLU A 221 16.68 -10.55 -2.69
#